data_AF-A0A1G6I7V1-F1
#
_entry.id   AF-A0A1G6I7V1-F1
#
_cell.length_a   1.000
_cell.length_b   1.000
_cell.length_c   1.000
_cell.angle_alpha   90.00
_cell.angle_beta   90.00
_cell.angle_gamma   90.00
#
_symmetry.space_group_name_H-M   'P 1'
#
loop_
_entity.id
_entity.type
_entity.pdbx_description
1 polymer ?
#
loop_
_entity_poly.entity_id
_entity_poly.type
_entity_poly.pdbx_seq_one_letter_code
_entity_poly.pdbx_strand_id
1 'polypeptide(L)'
;MSTFPLFYTHVRVTSPARINVGGIENNFMEELRQDIMTTINSRGINALFVEANDAERLIQQIATIFDLKLNRLFVWETSKAQGVLMAYDGSTDIWEGQLLAFISDFQSEVFLVLTNEAYYPWPVLKCKKEEVVTIISEQFFFEYFIFDSTMNKIVFDTHQNMLQRYSI
;
A
#
# COMPACT_ATOMS: atom_id res chain seq x y z
N MET A 1 -43.03 32.42 41.64
CA MET A 1 -42.13 31.25 41.85
C MET A 1 -42.62 30.16 40.92
N SER A 2 -41.99 29.98 39.76
CA SER A 2 -42.35 28.98 38.77
C SER A 2 -41.19 28.03 38.57
N THR A 3 -41.39 26.76 38.94
CA THR A 3 -40.47 25.64 38.73
C THR A 3 -40.72 25.01 37.37
N PHE A 4 -39.71 25.02 36.49
CA PHE A 4 -39.69 24.27 35.24
C PHE A 4 -39.14 22.85 35.47
N PRO A 5 -39.70 21.80 34.85
CA PRO A 5 -39.08 20.48 34.85
C PRO A 5 -38.00 20.39 33.76
N LEU A 6 -36.79 19.96 34.18
CA LEU A 6 -35.67 19.61 33.31
C LEU A 6 -35.96 18.27 32.61
N PHE A 7 -36.11 18.28 31.28
CA PHE A 7 -36.07 17.07 30.48
C PHE A 7 -34.60 16.72 30.17
N TYR A 8 -34.11 15.63 30.77
CA TYR A 8 -32.84 15.00 30.39
C TYR A 8 -33.03 14.21 29.10
N THR A 9 -32.70 14.78 27.95
CA THR A 9 -32.52 14.03 26.70
C THR A 9 -31.16 13.35 26.74
N HIS A 10 -31.15 12.02 26.72
CA HIS A 10 -29.94 11.25 26.46
C HIS A 10 -29.42 11.59 25.06
N VAL A 11 -28.37 12.42 24.98
CA VAL A 11 -27.59 12.56 23.76
C VAL A 11 -26.83 11.24 23.59
N ARG A 12 -27.27 10.39 22.67
CA ARG A 12 -26.41 9.36 22.12
C ARG A 12 -25.25 10.08 21.44
N VAL A 13 -24.06 9.94 22.01
CA VAL A 13 -22.81 10.31 21.33
C VAL A 13 -22.69 9.34 20.15
N THR A 14 -23.27 9.71 19.02
CA THR A 14 -22.87 9.13 17.74
C THR A 14 -21.43 9.57 17.51
N SER A 15 -20.58 8.58 17.25
CA SER A 15 -19.17 8.71 16.85
C SER A 15 -18.92 9.97 16.01
N PRO A 16 -17.82 10.71 16.23
CA PRO A 16 -17.58 11.95 15.49
C PRO A 16 -17.67 11.65 13.99
N ALA A 17 -18.59 12.37 13.34
CA ALA A 17 -18.70 12.39 11.90
C ALA A 17 -17.31 12.68 11.34
N ARG A 18 -16.76 11.75 10.56
CA ARG A 18 -15.56 11.96 9.76
C ARG A 18 -15.82 13.22 8.93
N ILE A 19 -15.10 14.28 9.22
CA ILE A 19 -14.99 15.41 8.30
C ILE A 19 -14.40 14.79 7.03
N ASN A 20 -15.14 14.87 5.93
CA ASN A 20 -14.70 14.39 4.64
C ASN A 20 -13.56 15.31 4.17
N VAL A 21 -12.32 14.92 4.46
CA VAL A 21 -11.09 15.51 3.90
C VAL A 21 -10.75 14.90 2.53
N GLY A 22 -11.68 14.12 1.95
CA GLY A 22 -11.52 13.34 0.72
C GLY A 22 -11.34 14.16 -0.57
N GLY A 23 -11.00 15.44 -0.49
CA GLY A 23 -10.57 16.24 -1.64
C GLY A 23 -9.06 16.27 -1.86
N ILE A 24 -8.25 16.07 -0.82
CA ILE A 24 -6.78 16.20 -0.90
C ILE A 24 -6.12 14.82 -1.03
N GLU A 25 -6.49 13.85 -0.19
CA GLU A 25 -5.93 12.48 -0.24
C GLU A 25 -6.31 11.73 -1.54
N ASN A 26 -7.54 11.93 -2.05
CA ASN A 26 -7.98 11.36 -3.32
C ASN A 26 -7.23 11.96 -4.53
N ASN A 27 -6.67 13.17 -4.39
CA ASN A 27 -5.96 13.80 -5.49
C ASN A 27 -4.55 13.22 -5.64
N PHE A 28 -3.84 12.98 -4.53
CA PHE A 28 -2.48 12.43 -4.60
C PHE A 28 -2.45 11.02 -5.17
N MET A 29 -3.34 10.11 -4.73
CA MET A 29 -3.34 8.75 -5.26
C MET A 29 -3.68 8.71 -6.75
N GLU A 30 -4.54 9.61 -7.22
CA GLU A 30 -4.81 9.72 -8.66
C GLU A 30 -3.62 10.31 -9.41
N GLU A 31 -2.95 11.34 -8.88
CA GLU A 31 -1.71 11.90 -9.42
C GLU A 31 -0.62 10.81 -9.53
N LEU A 32 -0.35 10.06 -8.46
CA LEU A 32 0.61 8.96 -8.46
C LEU A 32 0.25 7.88 -9.51
N ARG A 33 -1.03 7.57 -9.69
CA ARG A 33 -1.47 6.64 -10.74
C ARG A 33 -1.17 7.19 -12.13
N GLN A 34 -1.41 8.48 -12.37
CA GLN A 34 -1.13 9.13 -13.66
C GLN A 34 0.37 9.20 -13.96
N ASP A 35 1.20 9.49 -12.94
CA ASP A 35 2.66 9.51 -13.07
C ASP A 35 3.20 8.11 -13.40
N ILE A 36 2.73 7.07 -12.70
CA ILE A 36 3.06 5.68 -13.02
C ILE A 36 2.65 5.32 -14.45
N MET A 37 1.45 5.71 -14.90
CA MET A 37 1.02 5.47 -16.28
C MET A 37 1.90 6.19 -17.30
N THR A 38 2.38 7.40 -16.97
CA THR A 38 3.33 8.14 -17.80
C THR A 38 4.68 7.42 -17.90
N THR A 39 5.20 6.91 -16.79
CA THR A 39 6.41 6.06 -16.78
C THR A 39 6.21 4.80 -17.62
N ILE A 40 5.10 4.08 -17.43
CA ILE A 40 4.79 2.85 -18.18
C ILE A 40 4.81 3.11 -19.69
N ASN A 41 4.11 4.15 -20.14
CA ASN A 41 4.00 4.49 -21.56
C ASN A 41 5.33 4.97 -22.15
N SER A 42 6.07 5.82 -21.44
CA SER A 42 7.33 6.38 -21.93
C SER A 42 8.46 5.35 -21.98
N ARG A 43 8.43 4.35 -21.11
CA ARG A 43 9.42 3.26 -21.05
C ARG A 43 9.03 2.02 -21.86
N GLY A 44 7.80 1.94 -22.36
CA GLY A 44 7.29 0.76 -23.06
C GLY A 44 7.18 -0.48 -22.16
N ILE A 45 6.89 -0.26 -20.87
CA ILE A 45 6.76 -1.30 -19.85
C ILE A 45 5.41 -2.01 -20.03
N ASN A 46 5.39 -3.34 -19.89
CA ASN A 46 4.15 -4.11 -19.97
C ASN A 46 3.49 -4.26 -18.60
N ALA A 47 2.90 -3.17 -18.11
CA ALA A 47 2.19 -3.13 -16.84
C ALA A 47 0.78 -2.55 -17.00
N LEU A 48 -0.13 -2.96 -16.12
CA LEU A 48 -1.51 -2.49 -16.12
C LEU A 48 -2.08 -2.44 -14.70
N PHE A 49 -2.89 -1.42 -14.43
CA PHE A 49 -3.68 -1.40 -13.20
C PHE A 49 -4.77 -2.47 -13.25
N VAL A 50 -4.86 -3.25 -12.18
CA VAL A 50 -5.89 -4.25 -11.99
C VAL A 50 -7.23 -3.55 -11.70
N GLU A 51 -8.31 -4.09 -12.26
CA GLU A 51 -9.68 -3.62 -11.99
C GLU A 51 -9.98 -3.62 -10.48
N ALA A 52 -10.71 -2.61 -10.00
CA ALA A 52 -10.87 -2.35 -8.57
C ALA A 52 -11.35 -3.58 -7.77
N ASN A 53 -12.36 -4.29 -8.27
CA ASN A 53 -12.88 -5.49 -7.60
C ASN A 53 -11.85 -6.63 -7.52
N ASP A 54 -11.04 -6.79 -8.58
CA ASP A 54 -9.99 -7.81 -8.62
C ASP A 54 -8.80 -7.41 -7.73
N ALA A 55 -8.44 -6.12 -7.71
CA ALA A 55 -7.43 -5.56 -6.82
C ALA A 55 -7.81 -5.79 -5.34
N GLU A 56 -9.05 -5.48 -4.96
CA GLU A 56 -9.58 -5.73 -3.63
C GLU A 56 -9.50 -7.22 -3.26
N ARG A 57 -9.88 -8.11 -4.17
CA ARG A 57 -9.80 -9.56 -3.96
C ARG A 57 -8.36 -10.02 -3.73
N LEU A 58 -7.41 -9.55 -4.54
CA LEU A 58 -5.99 -9.87 -4.41
C LEU A 58 -5.44 -9.40 -3.05
N ILE A 59 -5.74 -8.16 -2.65
CA ILE A 59 -5.32 -7.59 -1.37
C ILE A 59 -5.91 -8.38 -0.19
N GLN A 60 -7.18 -8.77 -0.25
CA GLN A 60 -7.81 -9.58 0.80
C GLN A 60 -7.19 -10.99 0.89
N GLN A 61 -6.83 -11.59 -0.24
CA GLN A 61 -6.17 -12.89 -0.28
C GLN A 61 -4.78 -12.84 0.37
N ILE A 62 -3.92 -11.91 -0.06
CA ILE A 62 -2.57 -11.77 0.52
C ILE A 62 -2.64 -11.38 2.00
N ALA A 63 -3.61 -10.55 2.39
CA ALA A 63 -3.84 -10.19 3.79
C ALA A 63 -4.23 -11.40 4.65
N THR A 64 -5.03 -12.32 4.11
CA THR A 64 -5.40 -13.56 4.81
C THR A 64 -4.18 -14.47 5.01
N ILE A 65 -3.33 -14.59 3.99
CA ILE A 65 -2.14 -15.46 4.03
C ILE A 65 -1.13 -14.96 5.07
N PHE A 66 -0.90 -13.64 5.13
CA PHE A 66 0.10 -13.02 6.01
C PHE A 66 -0.49 -12.44 7.31
N ASP A 67 -1.76 -12.71 7.63
CA ASP A 67 -2.48 -12.18 8.81
C ASP A 67 -2.41 -10.64 8.92
N LEU A 68 -2.56 -9.94 7.79
CA LEU A 68 -2.51 -8.48 7.71
C LEU A 68 -3.85 -7.84 8.08
N LYS A 69 -3.81 -6.73 8.82
CA LYS A 69 -5.00 -5.95 9.19
C LYS A 69 -5.14 -4.72 8.30
N LEU A 70 -5.93 -4.86 7.24
CA LEU A 70 -6.17 -3.81 6.22
C LEU A 70 -6.85 -2.54 6.74
N ASN A 71 -7.40 -2.55 7.95
CA ASN A 71 -7.97 -1.37 8.60
C ASN A 71 -6.94 -0.53 9.37
N ARG A 72 -5.66 -0.84 9.23
CA ARG A 72 -4.53 -0.09 9.78
C ARG A 72 -3.81 0.66 8.66
N LEU A 73 -3.37 1.87 8.97
CA LEU A 73 -2.58 2.70 8.07
C LEU A 73 -1.25 2.02 7.73
N PHE A 74 -0.50 1.62 8.76
CA PHE A 74 0.78 0.92 8.64
C PHE A 74 0.56 -0.59 8.64
N VAL A 75 0.10 -1.13 7.51
CA VAL A 75 -0.31 -2.54 7.40
C VAL A 75 0.85 -3.52 7.65
N TRP A 76 2.10 -3.14 7.34
CA TRP A 76 3.29 -3.97 7.60
C TRP A 76 3.52 -4.24 9.09
N GLU A 77 3.11 -3.34 9.99
CA GLU A 77 3.22 -3.54 11.45
C GLU A 77 2.28 -4.63 11.98
N THR A 78 1.36 -5.13 11.15
CA THR A 78 0.27 -6.00 11.60
C THR A 78 0.57 -7.48 11.40
N SER A 79 1.53 -7.81 10.53
CA SER A 79 1.95 -9.18 10.28
C SER A 79 2.61 -9.77 11.53
N LYS A 80 2.22 -11.00 11.88
CA LYS A 80 2.86 -11.78 12.96
C LYS A 80 4.03 -12.64 12.49
N ALA A 81 4.26 -12.72 11.17
CA ALA A 81 5.34 -13.52 10.62
C ALA A 81 6.71 -12.96 11.03
N GLN A 82 7.73 -13.81 11.09
CA GLN A 82 9.11 -13.34 11.21
C GLN A 82 9.58 -12.89 9.83
N GLY A 83 9.78 -11.59 9.67
CA GLY A 83 10.26 -11.00 8.42
C GLY A 83 11.77 -10.75 8.43
N VAL A 84 12.35 -10.64 7.24
CA VAL A 84 13.70 -10.11 7.04
C VAL A 84 13.59 -8.59 6.86
N LEU A 85 14.46 -7.85 7.51
CA LEU A 85 14.50 -6.39 7.46
C LEU A 85 15.83 -5.93 6.83
N MET A 86 15.76 -4.95 5.95
CA MET A 86 16.93 -4.26 5.40
C MET A 86 16.70 -2.75 5.49
N ALA A 87 17.64 -2.05 6.13
CA ALA A 87 17.62 -0.59 6.25
C ALA A 87 18.32 0.03 5.05
N TYR A 88 17.74 1.07 4.47
CA TYR A 88 18.41 1.96 3.54
C TYR A 88 18.53 3.35 4.15
N ASP A 89 19.55 4.11 3.76
CA ASP A 89 19.86 5.44 4.33
C ASP A 89 19.13 6.58 3.60
N GLY A 90 18.08 6.26 2.85
CA GLY A 90 17.41 7.18 1.92
C GLY A 90 18.10 7.31 0.55
N SER A 91 19.26 6.66 0.34
CA SER A 91 19.90 6.58 -0.98
C SER A 91 19.12 5.67 -1.92
N THR A 92 18.76 6.19 -3.10
CA THR A 92 18.08 5.44 -4.16
C THR A 92 18.89 4.21 -4.59
N ASP A 93 20.21 4.32 -4.70
CA ASP A 93 21.06 3.20 -5.14
C ASP A 93 21.05 2.03 -4.13
N ILE A 94 21.02 2.36 -2.83
CA ILE A 94 20.98 1.35 -1.76
C ILE A 94 19.60 0.71 -1.69
N TRP A 95 18.55 1.53 -1.75
CA TRP A 95 17.17 1.05 -1.81
C TRP A 95 16.95 0.11 -3.00
N GLU A 96 17.43 0.49 -4.19
CA GLU A 96 17.29 -0.31 -5.41
C GLU A 96 18.00 -1.67 -5.27
N GLY A 97 19.24 -1.67 -4.80
CA GLY A 97 20.00 -2.90 -4.58
C GLY A 97 19.32 -3.84 -3.58
N GLN A 98 18.73 -3.29 -2.50
CA GLN A 98 18.02 -4.08 -1.49
C GLN A 98 16.68 -4.60 -2.01
N LEU A 99 15.92 -3.78 -2.74
CA LEU A 99 14.66 -4.19 -3.34
C LEU A 99 14.89 -5.32 -4.35
N LEU A 100 15.89 -5.18 -5.22
CA LEU A 100 16.30 -6.22 -6.17
C LEU A 100 16.68 -7.53 -5.46
N ALA A 101 17.41 -7.44 -4.35
CA ALA A 101 17.77 -8.62 -3.57
C ALA A 101 16.50 -9.30 -3.00
N PHE A 102 15.57 -8.52 -2.45
CA PHE A 102 14.32 -9.02 -1.88
C PHE A 102 13.37 -9.64 -2.90
N ILE A 103 13.31 -9.11 -4.12
CA ILE A 103 12.43 -9.65 -5.16
C ILE A 103 13.12 -10.70 -6.03
N SER A 104 14.43 -10.95 -5.88
CA SER A 104 15.21 -11.82 -6.78
C SER A 104 14.59 -13.20 -7.03
N ASP A 105 14.01 -13.83 -6.00
CA ASP A 105 13.34 -15.13 -6.03
C ASP A 105 11.80 -15.04 -6.14
N PHE A 106 11.25 -13.87 -6.46
CA PHE A 106 9.85 -13.72 -6.86
C PHE A 106 9.66 -14.31 -8.26
N GLN A 107 8.43 -14.72 -8.54
CA GLN A 107 8.02 -15.08 -9.90
C GLN A 107 8.16 -13.88 -10.85
N SER A 108 8.18 -14.15 -12.15
CA SER A 108 8.28 -13.09 -13.16
C SER A 108 7.10 -12.12 -13.10
N GLU A 109 5.90 -12.58 -12.74
CA GLU A 109 4.75 -11.71 -12.52
C GLU A 109 4.61 -11.32 -11.04
N VAL A 110 4.45 -10.03 -10.79
CA VAL A 110 4.29 -9.44 -9.45
C VAL A 110 3.15 -8.41 -9.43
N PHE A 111 2.69 -8.11 -8.22
CA PHE A 111 1.66 -7.11 -7.95
C PHE A 111 2.21 -6.05 -7.01
N LEU A 112 2.23 -4.80 -7.47
CA LEU A 112 2.61 -3.62 -6.69
C LEU A 112 1.34 -2.95 -6.16
N VAL A 113 1.22 -2.78 -4.86
CA VAL A 113 0.09 -2.13 -4.19
C VAL A 113 0.53 -0.77 -3.67
N LEU A 114 -0.21 0.27 -4.06
CA LEU A 114 0.10 1.65 -3.74
C LEU A 114 -0.67 2.03 -2.46
N THR A 115 0.03 2.23 -1.34
CA THR A 115 -0.62 2.50 -0.05
C THR A 115 -0.54 3.97 0.34
N ASN A 116 0.68 4.55 0.32
CA ASN A 116 1.00 5.96 0.62
C ASN A 116 0.07 6.65 1.65
N GLU A 117 0.08 6.19 2.90
CA GLU A 117 -0.78 6.72 3.98
C GLU A 117 -2.28 6.84 3.65
N ALA A 118 -2.78 6.13 2.64
CA ALA A 118 -4.19 6.07 2.30
C ALA A 118 -4.87 4.89 3.02
N TYR A 119 -6.17 5.02 3.28
CA TYR A 119 -6.98 3.89 3.74
C TYR A 119 -7.35 2.97 2.56
N TYR A 120 -7.36 1.66 2.81
CA TYR A 120 -7.94 0.66 1.90
C TYR A 120 -9.36 1.08 1.45
N PRO A 121 -9.76 0.88 0.17
CA PRO A 121 -9.09 0.09 -0.87
C PRO A 121 -7.95 0.78 -1.62
N TRP A 122 -6.92 0.00 -1.98
CA TRP A 122 -5.71 0.48 -2.66
C TRP A 122 -5.64 0.02 -4.13
N PRO A 123 -5.09 0.86 -5.03
CA PRO A 123 -4.76 0.44 -6.39
C PRO A 123 -3.70 -0.67 -6.41
N VAL A 124 -3.81 -1.55 -7.39
CA VAL A 124 -2.84 -2.62 -7.63
C VAL A 124 -2.37 -2.55 -9.08
N LEU A 125 -1.06 -2.45 -9.28
CA LEU A 125 -0.41 -2.54 -10.58
C LEU A 125 0.14 -3.95 -10.77
N LYS A 126 -0.26 -4.60 -11.87
CA LYS A 126 0.31 -5.87 -12.32
C LYS A 126 1.43 -5.58 -13.32
N CYS A 127 2.62 -6.13 -13.08
CA CYS A 127 3.79 -5.92 -13.95
C CYS A 127 4.76 -7.11 -13.87
N LYS A 128 5.83 -7.06 -14.67
CA LYS A 128 6.94 -8.00 -14.48
C LYS A 128 7.84 -7.56 -13.33
N LYS A 129 8.39 -8.53 -12.61
CA LYS A 129 9.39 -8.32 -11.56
C LYS A 129 10.54 -7.43 -12.03
N GLU A 130 11.01 -7.66 -13.25
CA GLU A 130 12.15 -6.93 -13.81
C GLU A 130 11.84 -5.44 -14.08
N GLU A 131 10.56 -5.07 -14.14
CA GLU A 131 10.10 -3.71 -14.44
C GLU A 131 9.72 -2.92 -13.17
N VAL A 132 9.46 -3.60 -12.04
CA VAL A 132 8.87 -2.98 -10.85
C VAL A 132 9.78 -1.90 -10.23
N VAL A 133 11.09 -2.13 -10.24
CA VAL A 133 12.08 -1.18 -9.70
C VAL A 133 12.09 0.10 -10.50
N THR A 134 12.11 0.00 -11.84
CA THR A 134 12.03 1.16 -12.75
C THR A 134 10.73 1.92 -12.57
N ILE A 135 9.61 1.22 -12.37
CA ILE A 135 8.33 1.88 -12.10
C ILE A 135 8.43 2.72 -10.84
N ILE A 136 8.93 2.15 -9.73
CA ILE A 136 8.95 2.84 -8.43
C ILE A 136 10.00 3.96 -8.39
N SER A 137 11.20 3.74 -8.94
CA SER A 137 12.31 4.69 -8.86
C SER A 137 12.08 6.00 -9.64
N GLU A 138 11.15 5.99 -10.58
CA GLU A 138 10.77 7.18 -11.37
C GLU A 138 9.63 7.98 -10.75
N GLN A 139 9.09 7.56 -9.60
CA GLN A 139 8.02 8.29 -8.90
C GLN A 139 8.60 9.13 -7.76
N PHE A 140 7.81 10.12 -7.32
CA PHE A 140 8.02 10.70 -6.00
C PHE A 140 7.87 9.63 -4.93
N PHE A 141 8.68 9.72 -3.86
CA PHE A 141 8.68 8.73 -2.78
C PHE A 141 7.26 8.46 -2.25
N PHE A 142 6.87 7.19 -2.20
CA PHE A 142 5.57 6.74 -1.74
C PHE A 142 5.67 5.36 -1.07
N GLU A 143 4.77 5.07 -0.14
CA GLU A 143 4.72 3.75 0.52
C GLU A 143 4.00 2.72 -0.35
N TYR A 144 4.51 1.49 -0.34
CA TYR A 144 3.95 0.41 -1.13
C TYR A 144 4.23 -0.97 -0.53
N PHE A 145 3.57 -1.98 -1.09
CA PHE A 145 4.03 -3.36 -0.95
C PHE A 145 3.92 -4.13 -2.25
N ILE A 146 4.79 -5.13 -2.42
CA ILE A 146 4.86 -5.99 -3.59
C ILE A 146 4.65 -7.43 -3.15
N PHE A 147 3.81 -8.18 -3.84
CA PHE A 147 3.72 -9.62 -3.66
C PHE A 147 3.85 -10.38 -4.98
N ASP A 148 4.39 -11.59 -4.91
CA ASP A 148 4.54 -12.43 -6.10
C ASP A 148 3.20 -13.07 -6.52
N SER A 149 3.11 -13.50 -7.77
CA SER A 149 1.92 -14.17 -8.31
C SER A 149 1.56 -15.50 -7.64
N THR A 150 2.46 -16.08 -6.83
CA THR A 150 2.16 -17.25 -6.01
C THR A 150 1.62 -16.91 -4.63
N MET A 151 1.61 -15.63 -4.25
CA MET A 151 1.19 -15.12 -2.94
C MET A 151 1.97 -15.71 -1.76
N ASN A 152 3.17 -16.21 -2.01
CA ASN A 152 4.02 -16.81 -0.98
C ASN A 152 5.08 -15.84 -0.45
N LYS A 153 5.22 -14.67 -1.08
CA LYS A 153 6.18 -13.64 -0.68
C LYS A 153 5.56 -12.27 -0.78
N ILE A 154 5.91 -11.42 0.18
CA ILE A 154 5.51 -10.02 0.22
C ILE A 154 6.70 -9.18 0.71
N VAL A 155 6.89 -8.01 0.11
CA VAL A 155 7.88 -7.00 0.50
C VAL A 155 7.15 -5.69 0.73
N PHE A 156 7.43 -5.03 1.85
CA PHE A 156 6.92 -3.71 2.19
C PHE A 156 8.04 -2.69 2.12
N ASP A 157 7.74 -1.51 1.61
CA ASP A 157 8.49 -0.29 1.87
C ASP A 157 7.80 0.47 2.99
N THR A 158 8.56 0.93 3.97
CA THR A 158 8.04 1.55 5.19
C THR A 158 8.52 2.99 5.32
N HIS A 159 7.76 3.85 6.00
CA HIS A 159 8.16 5.24 6.28
C HIS A 159 9.49 5.41 7.06
N GLN A 160 10.08 4.32 7.56
CA GLN A 160 11.32 4.35 8.36
C GLN A 160 12.58 4.09 7.52
N ASN A 161 12.48 4.14 6.19
CA ASN A 161 13.53 3.72 5.27
C ASN A 161 13.96 2.26 5.50
N MET A 162 12.97 1.39 5.71
CA MET A 162 13.17 -0.04 5.86
C MET A 162 12.37 -0.79 4.81
N LEU A 163 13.03 -1.73 4.14
CA LEU A 163 12.36 -2.78 3.42
C LEU A 163 12.11 -3.95 4.37
N GLN A 164 10.90 -4.50 4.36
CA GLN A 164 10.52 -5.66 5.15
C GLN A 164 9.96 -6.77 4.28
N ARG A 165 10.57 -7.95 4.30
CA ARG A 165 10.15 -9.11 3.51
C ARG A 165 9.61 -10.23 4.39
N TYR A 166 8.52 -10.84 3.95
CA TYR A 166 7.99 -12.09 4.51
C TYR A 166 7.90 -13.17 3.43
N SER A 167 8.02 -14.43 3.84
CA SER A 167 7.88 -15.59 2.94
C SER A 167 7.32 -16.77 3.73
N ILE A 168 6.55 -17.63 3.06
CA ILE A 168 5.98 -18.88 3.60
C ILE A 168 6.38 -20.10 2.76
#